data_AF-A0A3M8P9F7-F1
#
_entry.id   AF-A0A3M8P9F7-F1
#
_cell.length_a   1.000
_cell.length_b   1.000
_cell.length_c   1.000
_cell.angle_alpha   90.00
_cell.angle_beta   90.00
_cell.angle_gamma   90.00
#
_symmetry.space_group_name_H-M   'P 1'
#
loop_
_entity.id
_entity.type
_entity.pdbx_description
1 polymer ?
#
loop_
_entity_poly.entity_id
_entity_poly.type
_entity_poly.pdbx_seq_one_letter_code
_entity_poly.pdbx_strand_id
1 'polypeptide(L)' 'MKPVQYFIDHAKKRIHKKQYVGDRCGFIDTSIEKREFTDSAIYIEQLEENERYEKCRYCKSAQPIIK' A
#
# COMPACT_ATOMS: atom_id res chain seq x y z
N MET A 1 -18.72 -8.65 -2.88
CA MET A 1 -17.50 -8.21 -2.15
C MET A 1 -16.84 -7.11 -2.98
N LYS A 2 -16.51 -5.94 -2.42
CA LYS A 2 -15.81 -4.88 -3.18
C LYS A 2 -14.33 -5.26 -3.35
N PRO A 3 -13.73 -5.08 -4.54
CA PRO A 3 -12.31 -5.38 -4.73
C PRO A 3 -11.45 -4.47 -3.84
N VAL A 4 -10.48 -5.06 -3.16
CA VAL A 4 -9.54 -4.31 -2.32
C VAL A 4 -8.51 -3.68 -3.25
N GLN A 5 -8.43 -2.36 -3.21
CA GLN A 5 -7.50 -1.60 -4.03
C GLN A 5 -6.23 -1.30 -3.25
N TYR A 6 -5.09 -1.40 -3.91
CA TYR A 6 -3.76 -1.20 -3.36
C TYR A 6 -2.98 -0.16 -4.16
N PHE A 7 -2.11 0.53 -3.45
CA PHE A 7 -1.05 1.37 -4.01
C PHE A 7 0.30 0.75 -3.66
N ILE A 8 1.14 0.59 -4.66
CA ILE A 8 2.49 0.04 -4.53
C ILE A 8 3.47 1.21 -4.60
N ASP A 9 4.33 1.30 -3.61
CA ASP A 9 5.46 2.22 -3.58
C ASP A 9 6.70 1.41 -3.95
N HIS A 10 7.16 1.53 -5.19
CA HIS A 10 8.37 0.86 -5.68
C HIS A 10 9.65 1.51 -5.13
N ALA A 11 9.59 2.78 -4.68
CA ALA A 11 10.75 3.46 -4.10
C ALA A 11 11.13 2.85 -2.74
N LYS A 12 10.12 2.52 -1.94
CA LYS A 12 10.29 1.98 -0.58
C LYS A 12 9.94 0.49 -0.49
N LYS A 13 9.55 -0.14 -1.60
CA LYS A 13 9.01 -1.50 -1.68
C LYS A 13 7.88 -1.75 -0.67
N ARG A 14 6.90 -0.85 -0.65
CA ARG A 14 5.78 -0.91 0.30
C ARG A 14 4.44 -1.06 -0.39
N ILE A 15 3.58 -1.88 0.20
CA ILE A 15 2.21 -2.09 -0.26
C ILE A 15 1.26 -1.34 0.68
N HIS A 16 0.41 -0.48 0.13
CA HIS A 16 -0.53 0.35 0.86
C HIS A 16 -1.97 0.05 0.44
N LYS A 17 -2.87 -0.22 1.38
CA LYS A 17 -4.31 -0.31 1.06
C LYS A 17 -4.85 1.08 0.76
N LYS A 18 -5.49 1.27 -0.39
CA LYS A 18 -6.08 2.56 -0.80
C LYS A 18 -7.06 3.13 0.23
N GLN A 19 -7.80 2.26 0.92
CA GLN A 19 -8.76 2.65 1.96
C GLN A 19 -8.10 3.28 3.20
N TYR A 20 -6.81 3.04 3.43
CA TYR A 20 -6.06 3.50 4.61
C TYR A 20 -4.77 4.27 4.24
N VAL A 21 -4.61 4.61 2.96
CA VAL A 21 -3.53 5.49 2.52
C VAL A 21 -3.77 6.89 3.08
N GLY A 22 -2.71 7.48 3.61
CA GLY A 22 -2.73 8.83 4.16
C GLY A 22 -1.33 9.33 4.44
N ASP A 23 -1.22 10.50 5.05
CA ASP A 23 0.05 11.20 5.21
C ASP A 23 1.08 10.40 6.06
N ARG A 24 0.61 9.68 7.09
CA ARG A 24 1.46 8.93 8.03
C ARG A 24 2.37 7.87 7.39
N CYS A 25 2.04 7.37 6.21
CA CYS A 25 2.85 6.36 5.54
C CYS A 25 3.94 6.95 4.62
N GLY A 26 3.95 8.26 4.40
CA GLY A 26 4.88 8.95 3.50
C GLY A 26 4.69 8.56 2.03
N PHE A 27 3.54 8.00 1.67
CA PHE A 27 3.21 7.63 0.28
C PHE A 27 3.00 8.87 -0.59
N ILE A 28 2.46 9.96 -0.04
CA ILE A 28 2.23 11.24 -0.74
C ILE A 28 3.55 11.92 -1.14
N ASP A 29 4.67 11.55 -0.53
CA ASP A 29 5.99 12.11 -0.83
C ASP A 29 6.72 11.34 -1.96
N THR A 30 6.39 10.06 -2.18
CA THR A 30 7.05 9.22 -3.20
C THR A 30 6.74 9.73 -4.61
N SER A 31 7.70 9.87 -5.53
CA SER A 31 7.42 10.34 -6.90
C SER A 31 6.34 9.53 -7.62
N ILE A 32 5.47 10.18 -8.39
CA ILE A 32 4.34 9.56 -9.12
C ILE A 32 4.82 8.38 -9.98
N GLU A 33 5.98 8.52 -10.61
CA GLU A 33 6.60 7.49 -11.47
C GLU A 33 6.96 6.20 -10.72
N LYS A 34 7.09 6.26 -9.40
CA LYS A 34 7.40 5.11 -8.54
C LYS A 34 6.16 4.59 -7.78
N ARG A 35 4.97 5.11 -8.11
CA ARG A 35 3.70 4.66 -7.55
C ARG A 35 2.95 3.84 -8.60
N GLU A 36 2.51 2.66 -8.20
CA GLU A 36 1.64 1.83 -9.02
C GLU A 36 0.30 1.61 -8.30
N PHE A 37 -0.76 1.49 -9.08
CA PHE A 37 -2.09 1.19 -8.56
C PHE A 37 -2.53 -0.17 -9.07
N THR A 38 -3.01 -1.03 -8.17
CA THR A 38 -3.45 -2.39 -8.50
C THR A 38 -4.58 -2.84 -7.58
N ASP A 39 -5.51 -3.61 -8.12
CA ASP A 39 -6.56 -4.30 -7.36
C ASP A 39 -6.39 -5.83 -7.38
N SER A 40 -5.31 -6.33 -7.99
CA SER A 40 -5.01 -7.76 -8.08
C SER A 40 -4.38 -8.28 -6.79
N ALA A 41 -5.13 -9.07 -6.02
CA ALA A 41 -4.61 -9.73 -4.82
C ALA A 41 -3.45 -10.68 -5.13
N ILE A 42 -3.52 -11.40 -6.24
CA ILE A 42 -2.46 -12.34 -6.68
C ILE A 42 -1.14 -11.59 -6.89
N TYR A 43 -1.20 -10.40 -7.49
CA TYR A 43 -0.02 -9.59 -7.72
C TYR A 43 0.59 -9.08 -6.40
N ILE A 44 -0.25 -8.73 -5.41
CA ILE A 44 0.23 -8.37 -4.07
C ILE A 44 0.96 -9.52 -3.41
N GLU A 45 0.41 -10.74 -3.47
CA GLU A 45 1.06 -11.93 -2.91
C GLU A 45 2.41 -12.17 -3.58
N GLN A 46 2.49 -12.04 -4.91
CA GLN A 46 3.75 -12.15 -5.64
C GLN A 46 4.79 -11.09 -5.21
N LEU A 47 4.36 -9.84 -4.99
CA LEU A 47 5.24 -8.78 -4.51
C LEU A 47 5.77 -9.07 -3.10
N GLU A 48 4.92 -9.60 -2.21
CA GLU A 48 5.31 -9.97 -0.84
C GLU A 48 6.29 -11.14 -0.82
N GLU A 49 5.99 -12.20 -1.57
CA GLU A 49 6.76 -13.45 -1.54
C GLU A 49 8.04 -13.40 -2.39
N ASN A 50 7.95 -12.88 -3.61
CA ASN A 50 9.07 -12.94 -4.57
C ASN A 50 9.94 -11.70 -4.54
N GLU A 51 9.34 -10.53 -4.35
CA GLU A 51 10.05 -9.25 -4.49
C GLU A 51 10.38 -8.55 -3.16
N ARG A 52 9.99 -9.19 -2.03
CA ARG A 52 10.18 -8.73 -0.65
C ARG A 52 9.54 -7.37 -0.38
N TYR A 53 8.37 -7.12 -0.95
CA TYR A 53 7.58 -5.95 -0.60
C TYR A 53 6.90 -6.15 0.74
N GLU A 54 6.80 -5.09 1.52
CA GLU A 54 6.19 -5.14 2.84
C GLU A 54 4.89 -4.34 2.88
N LYS A 55 3.84 -4.91 3.47
CA LYS A 55 2.61 -4.18 3.79
C LYS A 55 2.91 -3.05 4.77
N CYS A 56 2.59 -1.83 4.37
CA CYS A 56 2.79 -0.65 5.19
C CYS A 56 2.05 -0.78 6.52
N ARG A 57 2.79 -0.69 7.64
CA ARG A 57 2.24 -0.80 9.01
C ARG A 57 1.13 0.21 9.32
N TYR A 58 1.15 1.36 8.66
CA TYR A 58 0.16 2.43 8.87
C TYR A 58 -1.12 2.21 8.08
N CYS A 59 -1.06 1.46 6.97
CA CYS A 59 -2.18 1.24 6.04
C CYS A 59 -2.79 -0.16 6.18
N LYS A 60 -2.62 -0.83 7.33
CA LYS A 60 -3.15 -2.19 7.57
C LYS A 60 -4.64 -2.21 7.93
N SER A 61 -5.08 -1.23 8.71
CA SER A 61 -6.42 -1.13 9.28
C SER A 61 -6.81 0.34 9.50
N ALA A 62 -8.10 0.59 9.71
CA ALA A 62 -8.57 1.91 10.16
C ALA A 62 -7.82 2.27 11.44
N GLN A 63 -7.02 3.34 11.39
CA GLN A 63 -6.41 3.88 12.60
C GLN A 63 -7.56 4.28 13.54
N PRO A 64 -7.57 3.86 14.81
CA PRO A 64 -8.52 4.42 15.76
C PRO A 64 -8.26 5.92 15.82
N ILE A 65 -9.30 6.71 15.53
CA ILE A 65 -9.28 8.15 15.74
C ILE A 65 -9.30 8.31 17.26
N ILE A 66 -8.13 8.44 17.88
CA ILE A 66 -8.07 8.86 19.29
C ILE A 66 -8.37 10.35 19.26
N LYS A 67 -9.57 10.70 19.69
CA LYS A 67 -10.10 12.07 19.75
C LYS A 67 -9.71 12.71 21.07
#